data_AF-A0A6G0KQH6-F1
#
_entry.id   AF-A0A6G0KQH6-F1
#
_cell.length_a   1.000
_cell.length_b   1.000
_cell.length_c   1.000
_cell.angle_alpha   90.00
_cell.angle_beta   90.00
_cell.angle_gamma   90.00
#
_symmetry.space_group_name_H-M   'P 1'
#
loop_
_entity.id
_entity.type
_entity.pdbx_description
1 polymer ?
#
loop_
_entity_poly.entity_id
_entity_poly.type
_entity_poly.pdbx_seq_one_letter_code
_entity_poly.pdbx_strand_id
1 'polypeptide(L)'
;MEAASGIEEPPDEPSASVVTLQAISAQISAGKQHRKHYSMKKKRAVLRATEGMSEREAARTQGIPRWTLNDWRKSADDIFDYKGSEKTLSRTPGRRELVPFGIELITFMKDTRRDSEMLTAKTMASFVRDVYPDWLESNIQGKKDTATAYESLLRLLRRFAYRHGFVQRTPSGLKVNCSSIVGVDAVVSYWAYKCINGAI
;
A
#
# COMPACT_ATOMS: atom_id res chain seq x y z
N MET A 1 -10.05 -83.69 31.81
CA MET A 1 -10.08 -83.74 30.34
C MET A 1 -10.82 -82.49 29.89
N GLU A 2 -10.16 -81.34 30.03
CA GLU A 2 -9.39 -80.67 28.95
C GLU A 2 -10.33 -80.08 27.89
N ALA A 3 -10.26 -78.82 27.47
CA ALA A 3 -9.24 -77.80 27.65
C ALA A 3 -9.83 -76.40 27.43
N ALA A 4 -9.12 -75.42 27.98
CA ALA A 4 -9.34 -73.99 27.81
C ALA A 4 -9.05 -73.51 26.38
N SER A 5 -9.71 -72.43 25.97
CA SER A 5 -9.23 -71.52 24.93
C SER A 5 -9.77 -70.13 25.24
N GLY A 6 -8.96 -69.38 26.01
CA GLY A 6 -9.10 -67.94 26.13
C GLY A 6 -8.39 -67.28 24.95
N ILE A 7 -9.07 -66.33 24.33
CA ILE A 7 -8.44 -65.27 23.55
C ILE A 7 -9.00 -63.97 24.16
N GLU A 8 -8.21 -63.39 25.04
CA GLU A 8 -8.41 -62.07 25.60
C GLU A 8 -7.95 -61.06 24.54
N GLU A 9 -8.88 -60.30 23.97
CA GLU A 9 -8.59 -59.20 23.05
C GLU A 9 -8.20 -57.95 23.88
N PRO A 10 -7.07 -57.27 23.57
CA PRO A 10 -6.50 -56.23 24.44
C PRO A 10 -7.31 -54.92 24.37
N PRO A 11 -7.26 -54.07 25.43
CA PRO A 11 -7.94 -52.79 25.43
C PRO A 11 -7.24 -51.83 24.46
N ASP A 12 -8.01 -51.27 23.53
CA ASP A 12 -7.59 -50.21 22.62
C ASP A 12 -7.10 -48.99 23.43
N GLU A 13 -5.78 -48.84 23.54
CA GLU A 13 -5.18 -47.58 23.94
C GLU A 13 -5.58 -46.48 22.94
N PRO A 14 -6.04 -45.29 23.39
CA PRO A 14 -6.32 -44.19 22.49
C PRO A 14 -5.02 -43.76 21.82
N SER A 15 -4.88 -44.17 20.56
CA SER A 15 -3.67 -43.93 19.76
C SER A 15 -3.23 -42.46 19.83
N ALA A 16 -1.95 -42.26 20.13
CA ALA A 16 -1.25 -40.97 20.21
C ALA A 16 -1.47 -40.05 18.98
N SER A 17 -1.99 -40.61 17.88
CA SER A 17 -2.41 -39.97 16.64
C SER A 17 -3.56 -38.95 16.80
N VAL A 18 -4.49 -39.16 17.74
CA VAL A 18 -5.62 -38.21 17.92
C VAL A 18 -5.19 -36.98 18.72
N VAL A 19 -4.35 -37.19 19.74
CA VAL A 19 -3.76 -36.13 20.57
C VAL A 19 -2.87 -35.19 19.74
N THR A 20 -2.18 -35.73 18.73
CA THR A 20 -1.30 -34.95 17.85
C THR A 20 -2.08 -34.09 16.85
N LEU A 21 -3.17 -34.59 16.25
CA LEU A 21 -4.00 -33.79 15.33
C LEU A 21 -4.70 -32.62 16.02
N GLN A 22 -5.17 -32.82 17.27
CA GLN A 22 -5.79 -31.75 18.05
C GLN A 22 -4.78 -30.66 18.45
N ALA A 23 -3.56 -31.06 18.85
CA ALA A 23 -2.45 -30.15 19.14
C ALA A 23 -1.95 -29.39 17.90
N ILE A 24 -1.90 -30.05 16.73
CA ILE A 24 -1.54 -29.43 15.45
C ILE A 24 -2.63 -28.42 15.02
N SER A 25 -3.92 -28.73 15.21
CA SER A 25 -5.01 -27.78 14.92
C SER A 25 -4.95 -26.53 15.81
N ALA A 26 -4.59 -26.71 17.09
CA ALA A 26 -4.43 -25.60 18.03
C ALA A 26 -3.23 -24.71 17.64
N GLN A 27 -2.14 -25.29 17.16
CA GLN A 27 -0.95 -24.56 16.69
C GLN A 27 -1.18 -23.80 15.37
N ILE A 28 -2.00 -24.32 14.45
CA ILE A 28 -2.34 -23.65 13.18
C ILE A 28 -3.22 -22.41 13.41
N SER A 29 -3.99 -22.37 14.51
CA SER A 29 -4.83 -21.21 14.88
C SER A 29 -4.05 -20.00 15.43
N ALA A 30 -2.74 -20.13 15.66
CA ALA A 30 -1.85 -19.02 16.00
C ALA A 30 -1.55 -18.15 14.75
N GLY A 31 -2.60 -17.71 14.08
CA GLY A 31 -2.53 -16.81 12.94
C GLY A 31 -1.83 -15.50 13.33
N LYS A 32 -0.98 -15.00 12.43
CA LYS A 32 -0.29 -13.71 12.56
C LYS A 32 -1.29 -12.65 13.07
N GLN A 33 -1.03 -12.11 14.27
CA GLN A 33 -1.85 -11.08 14.89
C GLN A 33 -1.97 -9.88 13.92
N HIS A 34 -3.12 -9.74 13.27
CA HIS A 34 -3.37 -8.63 12.37
C HIS A 34 -3.50 -7.35 13.20
N ARG A 35 -2.78 -6.29 12.80
CA ARG A 35 -2.85 -5.00 13.48
C ARG A 35 -4.30 -4.48 13.41
N LYS A 36 -4.92 -4.29 14.58
CA LYS A 36 -6.28 -3.75 14.67
C LYS A 36 -6.28 -2.28 14.28
N HIS A 37 -7.13 -1.92 13.34
CA HIS A 37 -7.41 -0.53 12.97
C HIS A 37 -8.70 -0.05 13.64
N TYR A 38 -8.65 1.14 14.23
CA TYR A 38 -9.79 1.73 14.92
C TYR A 38 -10.25 2.97 14.15
N SER A 39 -11.57 3.11 14.02
CA SER A 39 -12.18 4.29 13.41
C SER A 39 -12.08 5.49 14.34
N MET A 40 -12.10 6.70 13.76
CA MET A 40 -12.17 7.95 14.53
C MET A 40 -13.36 7.96 15.49
N LYS A 41 -14.53 7.46 15.06
CA LYS A 41 -15.71 7.28 15.91
C LYS A 41 -15.40 6.43 17.15
N LYS A 42 -14.76 5.26 16.96
CA LYS A 42 -14.45 4.35 18.07
C LYS A 42 -13.44 4.99 19.02
N LYS A 43 -12.42 5.67 18.50
CA LYS A 43 -11.43 6.38 19.32
C LYS A 43 -12.09 7.44 20.22
N ARG A 44 -12.91 8.32 19.65
CA ARG A 44 -13.63 9.37 20.40
C ARG A 44 -14.56 8.80 21.47
N ALA A 45 -15.34 7.77 21.12
CA ALA A 45 -16.24 7.11 22.06
C ALA A 45 -15.47 6.50 23.24
N VAL A 46 -14.34 5.85 22.97
CA VAL A 46 -13.48 5.26 24.00
C VAL A 46 -12.83 6.34 24.87
N LEU A 47 -12.34 7.42 24.28
CA LEU A 47 -11.72 8.51 25.05
C LEU A 47 -12.74 9.16 26.00
N ARG A 48 -13.96 9.44 25.54
CA ARG A 48 -15.05 9.93 26.42
C ARG A 48 -15.42 8.93 27.50
N ALA A 49 -15.57 7.65 27.15
CA ALA A 49 -15.96 6.62 28.11
C ALA A 49 -14.88 6.32 29.16
N THR A 50 -13.61 6.64 28.87
CA THR A 50 -12.46 6.34 29.73
C THR A 50 -11.86 7.58 30.40
N GLU A 51 -12.57 8.70 30.33
CA GLU A 51 -12.24 9.93 31.03
C GLU A 51 -12.31 9.69 32.55
N GLY A 52 -11.27 10.04 33.29
CA GLY A 52 -11.16 9.77 34.73
C GLY A 52 -10.85 8.31 35.12
N MET A 53 -10.92 7.34 34.20
CA MET A 53 -10.58 5.94 34.51
C MET A 53 -9.07 5.69 34.53
N SER A 54 -8.65 4.78 35.42
CA SER A 54 -7.28 4.25 35.40
C SER A 54 -7.00 3.48 34.10
N GLU A 55 -5.75 3.49 33.63
CA GLU A 55 -5.38 2.81 32.38
C GLU A 55 -5.72 1.32 32.36
N ARG A 56 -5.53 0.65 33.51
CA ARG A 56 -5.78 -0.78 33.67
C ARG A 56 -7.27 -1.10 33.62
N GLU A 57 -8.09 -0.21 34.17
CA GLU A 57 -9.54 -0.33 34.11
C GLU A 57 -10.06 -0.05 32.71
N ALA A 58 -9.63 1.06 32.10
CA ALA A 58 -9.98 1.42 30.74
C ALA A 58 -9.65 0.32 29.72
N ALA A 59 -8.47 -0.31 29.84
CA ALA A 59 -8.07 -1.42 28.96
C ALA A 59 -8.97 -2.66 29.14
N ARG A 60 -9.35 -2.99 30.38
CA ARG A 60 -10.25 -4.12 30.66
C ARG A 60 -11.65 -3.86 30.13
N THR A 61 -12.22 -2.69 30.42
CA THR A 61 -13.59 -2.34 30.04
C THR A 61 -13.77 -2.21 28.53
N GLN A 62 -12.77 -1.65 27.83
CA GLN A 62 -12.86 -1.40 26.39
C GLN A 62 -12.25 -2.49 25.52
N GLY A 63 -11.50 -3.44 26.12
CA GLY A 63 -10.78 -4.49 25.39
C GLY A 63 -9.69 -3.95 24.46
N ILE A 64 -9.12 -2.78 24.77
CA ILE A 64 -8.08 -2.12 23.98
C ILE A 64 -6.77 -2.18 24.74
N PRO A 65 -5.64 -2.58 24.10
CA PRO A 65 -4.36 -2.63 24.76
C PRO A 65 -3.97 -1.30 25.41
N ARG A 66 -3.38 -1.35 26.61
CA ARG A 66 -2.99 -0.16 27.38
C ARG A 66 -2.12 0.81 26.58
N TRP A 67 -1.15 0.28 25.82
CA TRP A 67 -0.27 1.10 24.99
C TRP A 67 -1.04 1.89 23.93
N THR A 68 -2.08 1.30 23.33
CA THR A 68 -2.91 1.95 22.32
C THR A 68 -3.79 3.05 22.92
N LEU A 69 -4.35 2.82 24.11
CA LEU A 69 -5.12 3.86 24.83
C LEU A 69 -4.22 5.04 25.22
N ASN A 70 -3.00 4.78 25.68
CA ASN A 70 -2.08 5.83 26.07
C ASN A 70 -1.66 6.68 24.86
N ASP A 71 -1.39 6.04 23.71
CA ASP A 71 -1.14 6.73 22.44
C ASP A 71 -2.30 7.66 22.05
N TRP A 72 -3.55 7.19 22.17
CA TRP A 72 -4.72 8.01 21.87
C TRP A 72 -4.94 9.14 22.88
N ARG A 73 -4.62 8.93 24.16
CA ARG A 73 -4.69 9.99 25.17
C ARG A 73 -3.68 11.10 24.89
N LYS A 74 -2.47 10.76 24.40
CA LYS A 74 -1.47 11.76 23.98
C LYS A 74 -1.90 12.57 22.75
N SER A 75 -2.61 11.94 21.83
CA SER A 75 -3.15 12.58 20.62
C SER A 75 -4.65 12.90 20.73
N ALA A 76 -5.16 13.11 21.95
CA ALA A 76 -6.60 13.26 22.17
C ALA A 76 -7.14 14.48 21.44
N ASP A 77 -6.45 15.61 21.54
CA ASP A 77 -6.82 16.87 20.88
C ASP A 77 -6.88 16.68 19.36
N ASP A 78 -5.82 16.13 18.74
CA ASP A 78 -5.80 15.79 17.31
C ASP A 78 -6.97 14.89 16.90
N ILE A 79 -7.33 13.93 17.77
CA ILE A 79 -8.43 12.99 17.51
C ILE A 79 -9.78 13.71 17.54
N PHE A 80 -9.99 14.66 18.45
CA PHE A 80 -11.21 15.45 18.55
C PHE A 80 -11.28 16.55 17.48
N ASP A 81 -10.17 17.19 17.16
CA ASP A 81 -10.06 18.27 16.16
C ASP A 81 -10.15 17.79 14.71
N TYR A 82 -9.94 16.50 14.46
CA TYR A 82 -10.04 15.93 13.12
C TYR A 82 -11.43 16.18 12.49
N LYS A 83 -11.48 17.00 11.42
CA LYS A 83 -12.72 17.35 10.69
C LYS A 83 -13.10 16.38 9.55
N GLY A 84 -12.36 15.28 9.37
CA GLY A 84 -12.65 14.31 8.31
C GLY A 84 -13.73 13.28 8.69
N SER A 85 -13.86 12.22 7.89
CA SER A 85 -14.89 11.19 8.10
C SER A 85 -14.68 10.42 9.42
N GLU A 86 -15.76 10.24 10.19
CA GLU A 86 -15.75 9.42 11.41
C GLU A 86 -15.45 7.94 11.15
N LYS A 87 -15.75 7.47 9.92
CA LYS A 87 -15.46 6.11 9.46
C LYS A 87 -14.01 5.93 9.05
N THR A 88 -13.22 7.01 8.97
CA THR A 88 -11.79 6.93 8.71
C THR A 88 -11.16 6.03 9.75
N LEU A 89 -10.73 4.86 9.31
CA LEU A 89 -9.79 4.04 10.07
C LEU A 89 -8.51 4.85 10.21
N SER A 90 -7.82 4.71 11.34
CA SER A 90 -6.53 5.39 11.60
C SER A 90 -5.38 4.95 10.68
N ARG A 91 -5.66 4.66 9.40
CA ARG A 91 -4.69 4.82 8.33
C ARG A 91 -4.30 6.29 8.36
N THR A 92 -3.03 6.52 8.68
CA THR A 92 -2.33 7.72 8.23
C THR A 92 -2.80 8.02 6.80
N PRO A 93 -3.24 9.25 6.49
CA PRO A 93 -3.52 9.63 5.12
C PRO A 93 -2.38 9.08 4.25
N GLY A 94 -2.70 8.31 3.21
CA GLY A 94 -1.66 7.75 2.34
C GLY A 94 -0.70 8.85 1.91
N ARG A 95 0.58 8.52 1.69
CA ARG A 95 1.63 9.52 1.37
C ARG A 95 1.07 10.61 0.45
N ARG A 96 1.27 11.87 0.85
CA ARG A 96 0.88 13.05 0.08
C ARG A 96 1.46 12.94 -1.34
N GLU A 97 0.72 13.46 -2.31
CA GLU A 97 1.17 13.52 -3.70
C GLU A 97 2.49 14.29 -3.75
N LEU A 98 3.55 13.65 -4.29
CA LEU A 98 4.89 14.24 -4.39
C LEU A 98 5.01 15.22 -5.57
N VAL A 99 3.99 15.29 -6.43
CA VAL A 99 3.98 16.09 -7.64
C VAL A 99 3.25 17.41 -7.34
N PRO A 100 3.94 18.56 -7.29
CA PRO A 100 3.34 19.83 -6.90
C PRO A 100 2.37 20.40 -7.96
N PHE A 101 2.43 19.90 -9.20
CA PHE A 101 1.63 20.33 -10.35
C PHE A 101 0.58 19.30 -10.79
N GLY A 102 -0.06 18.63 -9.83
CA GLY A 102 -0.99 17.53 -10.12
C GLY A 102 -2.14 17.91 -11.08
N ILE A 103 -2.68 19.12 -10.99
CA ILE A 103 -3.81 19.58 -11.82
C ILE A 103 -3.43 19.64 -13.30
N GLU A 104 -2.27 20.22 -13.62
CA GLU A 104 -1.80 20.36 -15.00
C GLU A 104 -1.45 19.01 -15.61
N LEU A 105 -0.77 18.16 -14.83
CA LEU A 105 -0.47 16.79 -15.27
C LEU A 105 -1.76 15.99 -15.54
N ILE A 106 -2.80 16.13 -14.70
CA ILE A 106 -4.11 15.50 -14.95
C ILE A 106 -4.76 16.03 -16.23
N THR A 107 -4.64 17.32 -16.50
CA THR A 107 -5.20 17.96 -17.70
C THR A 107 -4.51 17.41 -18.94
N PHE A 108 -3.18 17.42 -18.96
CA PHE A 108 -2.37 16.76 -20.00
C PHE A 108 -2.79 15.30 -20.20
N MET A 109 -2.89 14.52 -19.11
CA MET A 109 -3.30 13.11 -19.19
C MET A 109 -4.70 12.89 -19.77
N LYS A 110 -5.63 13.83 -19.57
CA LYS A 110 -6.98 13.77 -20.17
C LYS A 110 -6.91 14.10 -21.66
N ASP A 111 -6.13 15.10 -22.04
CA ASP A 111 -6.00 15.53 -23.42
C ASP A 111 -5.26 14.48 -24.27
N THR A 112 -4.14 13.93 -23.78
CA THR A 112 -3.46 12.79 -24.43
C THR A 112 -4.41 11.60 -24.66
N ARG A 113 -5.35 11.36 -23.76
CA ARG A 113 -6.37 10.30 -23.92
C ARG A 113 -7.47 10.67 -24.93
N ARG A 114 -7.80 11.95 -25.09
CA ARG A 114 -8.75 12.43 -26.10
C ARG A 114 -8.17 12.29 -27.50
N ASP A 115 -6.88 12.57 -27.63
CA ASP A 115 -6.15 12.49 -28.91
C ASP A 115 -5.79 11.05 -29.31
N SER A 116 -6.32 10.04 -28.58
CA SER A 116 -6.10 8.60 -28.79
C SER A 116 -4.64 8.14 -28.67
N GLU A 117 -3.77 8.94 -28.04
CA GLU A 117 -2.40 8.54 -27.77
C GLU A 117 -2.31 7.62 -26.55
N MET A 118 -1.34 6.70 -26.57
CA MET A 118 -1.10 5.80 -25.46
C MET A 118 -0.51 6.57 -24.26
N LEU A 119 -1.34 6.86 -23.26
CA LEU A 119 -0.88 7.47 -22.02
C LEU A 119 0.09 6.52 -21.28
N THR A 120 1.38 6.84 -21.33
CA THR A 120 2.46 6.04 -20.75
C THR A 120 3.24 6.87 -19.74
N ALA A 121 3.93 6.22 -18.80
CA ALA A 121 4.82 6.91 -17.87
C ALA A 121 5.87 7.77 -18.56
N LYS A 122 6.32 7.36 -19.76
CA LYS A 122 7.29 8.09 -20.58
C LYS A 122 6.70 9.36 -21.21
N THR A 123 5.44 9.34 -21.66
CA THR A 123 4.78 10.55 -22.21
C THR A 123 4.54 11.56 -21.09
N MET A 124 4.09 11.09 -19.91
CA MET A 124 4.02 11.92 -18.70
C MET A 124 5.39 12.49 -18.30
N ALA A 125 6.46 11.69 -18.36
CA ALA A 125 7.81 12.17 -18.04
C ALA A 125 8.32 13.23 -19.04
N SER A 126 7.93 13.11 -20.31
CA SER A 126 8.24 14.11 -21.34
C SER A 126 7.54 15.44 -21.05
N PHE A 127 6.24 15.40 -20.74
CA PHE A 127 5.51 16.60 -20.29
C PHE A 127 6.16 17.26 -19.07
N VAL A 128 6.55 16.47 -18.06
CA VAL A 128 7.24 16.98 -16.87
C VAL A 128 8.57 17.64 -17.22
N ARG A 129 9.34 17.03 -18.12
CA ARG A 129 10.62 17.60 -18.57
C ARG A 129 10.41 18.93 -19.30
N ASP A 130 9.37 19.02 -20.13
CA ASP A 130 9.18 20.16 -21.02
C ASP A 130 8.54 21.36 -20.30
N VAL A 131 7.66 21.11 -19.32
CA VAL A 131 6.94 22.15 -18.56
C VAL A 131 7.60 22.43 -17.20
N TYR A 132 8.24 21.44 -16.59
CA TYR A 132 8.79 21.51 -15.23
C TYR A 132 10.25 21.03 -15.12
N PRO A 133 11.19 21.61 -15.89
CA PRO A 133 12.59 21.19 -15.87
C PRO A 133 13.25 21.40 -14.50
N ASP A 134 13.00 22.54 -13.84
CA ASP A 134 13.60 22.86 -12.53
C ASP A 134 13.17 21.87 -11.44
N TRP A 135 11.89 21.49 -11.45
CA TRP A 135 11.39 20.48 -10.53
C TRP A 135 12.00 19.11 -10.83
N LEU A 136 12.13 18.75 -12.11
CA LEU A 136 12.77 17.50 -12.51
C LEU A 136 14.25 17.45 -12.07
N GLU A 137 14.98 18.56 -12.21
CA GLU A 137 16.37 18.67 -11.78
C GLU A 137 16.49 18.49 -10.27
N SER A 138 15.69 19.22 -9.48
CA SER A 138 15.66 19.04 -8.02
C SER A 138 15.24 17.63 -7.59
N ASN A 139 14.40 16.95 -8.39
CA ASN A 139 13.99 15.57 -8.13
C ASN A 139 15.11 14.57 -8.38
N ILE A 140 16.01 14.85 -9.33
CA ILE A 140 17.16 13.99 -9.67
C ILE A 140 18.33 14.28 -8.73
N GLN A 141 18.46 15.52 -8.26
CA GLN A 141 19.51 15.97 -7.35
C GLN A 141 19.58 15.09 -6.09
N GLY A 142 20.77 14.56 -5.79
CA GLY A 142 21.02 13.70 -4.63
C GLY A 142 20.71 12.20 -4.84
N LYS A 143 20.27 11.79 -6.03
CA LYS A 143 20.16 10.36 -6.37
C LYS A 143 21.49 9.81 -6.85
N LYS A 144 21.80 8.57 -6.47
CA LYS A 144 23.09 7.90 -6.73
C LYS A 144 23.39 7.70 -8.22
N ASP A 145 22.36 7.50 -9.03
CA ASP A 145 22.47 7.14 -10.44
C ASP A 145 21.30 7.74 -11.24
N THR A 146 21.59 8.21 -12.45
CA THR A 146 20.63 8.88 -13.35
C THR A 146 19.59 7.88 -13.89
N ALA A 147 19.99 6.65 -14.20
CA ALA A 147 19.04 5.61 -14.64
C ALA A 147 18.07 5.26 -13.51
N THR A 148 18.58 5.10 -12.29
CA THR A 148 17.78 4.90 -11.09
C THR A 148 16.86 6.10 -10.81
N ALA A 149 17.34 7.33 -11.04
CA ALA A 149 16.55 8.54 -10.89
C ALA A 149 15.37 8.58 -11.87
N TYR A 150 15.61 8.27 -13.14
CA TYR A 150 14.56 8.21 -14.15
C TYR A 150 13.55 7.10 -13.87
N GLU A 151 14.00 5.91 -13.47
CA GLU A 151 13.10 4.82 -13.07
C GLU A 151 12.24 5.18 -11.84
N SER A 152 12.81 5.92 -10.88
CA SER A 152 12.04 6.41 -9.73
C SER A 152 10.97 7.44 -10.14
N LEU A 153 11.25 8.28 -11.14
CA LEU A 153 10.29 9.21 -11.73
C LEU A 153 9.15 8.46 -12.43
N LEU A 154 9.47 7.47 -13.27
CA LEU A 154 8.45 6.65 -13.94
C LEU A 154 7.54 5.95 -12.92
N ARG A 155 8.12 5.42 -11.82
CA ARG A 155 7.33 4.84 -10.72
C ARG A 155 6.41 5.86 -10.05
N LEU A 156 6.88 7.08 -9.82
CA LEU A 156 6.07 8.17 -9.27
C LEU A 156 4.88 8.48 -10.19
N LEU A 157 5.13 8.63 -11.49
CA LEU A 157 4.09 8.97 -12.48
C LEU A 157 3.08 7.84 -12.68
N ARG A 158 3.51 6.57 -12.65
CA ARG A 158 2.58 5.41 -12.67
C ARG A 158 1.65 5.42 -11.45
N ARG A 159 2.18 5.70 -10.26
CA ARG A 159 1.38 5.80 -9.03
C ARG A 159 0.42 6.98 -9.06
N PHE A 160 0.88 8.11 -9.59
CA PHE A 160 0.04 9.29 -9.80
C PHE A 160 -1.14 8.96 -10.72
N ALA A 161 -0.86 8.37 -11.88
CA ALA A 161 -1.88 7.95 -12.83
C ALA A 161 -2.92 7.00 -12.20
N TYR A 162 -2.46 5.98 -11.49
CA TYR A 162 -3.33 5.04 -10.79
C TYR A 162 -4.24 5.73 -9.76
N ARG A 163 -3.68 6.66 -8.96
CA ARG A 163 -4.42 7.41 -7.93
C ARG A 163 -5.53 8.27 -8.52
N HIS A 164 -5.35 8.79 -9.73
CA HIS A 164 -6.34 9.60 -10.44
C HIS A 164 -7.23 8.81 -11.41
N GLY A 165 -7.23 7.47 -11.34
CA GLY A 165 -8.14 6.62 -12.12
C GLY A 165 -7.66 6.30 -13.55
N PHE A 166 -6.42 6.61 -13.88
CA PHE A 166 -5.82 6.30 -15.17
C PHE A 166 -5.18 4.91 -15.11
N VAL A 167 -5.98 3.87 -15.35
CA VAL A 167 -5.51 2.49 -15.48
C VAL A 167 -5.33 2.17 -16.97
N GLN A 168 -4.30 1.39 -17.33
CA GLN A 168 -4.20 0.81 -18.67
C GLN A 168 -5.42 -0.07 -18.89
N ARG A 169 -6.20 0.18 -19.95
CA ARG A 169 -7.28 -0.74 -20.31
C ARG A 169 -6.63 -2.04 -20.76
N THR A 170 -6.92 -3.15 -20.08
CA THR A 170 -6.72 -4.47 -20.66
C THR A 170 -7.38 -4.44 -22.04
N PRO A 171 -6.69 -4.84 -23.12
CA PRO A 171 -7.30 -4.92 -24.43
C PRO A 171 -8.44 -5.94 -24.39
N SER A 172 -9.66 -5.49 -24.10
CA SER A 172 -10.86 -6.24 -24.46
C SER A 172 -10.92 -6.16 -25.98
N GLY A 173 -10.97 -7.30 -26.67
CA GLY A 173 -10.83 -7.47 -28.12
C GLY A 173 -11.90 -6.80 -29.01
N LEU A 174 -12.46 -5.66 -28.59
CA LEU A 174 -13.49 -4.90 -29.30
C LEU A 174 -13.02 -3.50 -29.74
N LYS A 175 -11.72 -3.20 -29.70
CA LYS A 175 -11.20 -1.94 -30.23
C LYS A 175 -9.80 -2.11 -30.84
N VAL A 176 -9.77 -2.35 -32.15
CA VAL A 176 -8.56 -2.21 -32.96
C VAL A 176 -8.39 -0.74 -33.32
N ASN A 177 -7.27 -0.15 -32.87
CA ASN A 177 -6.25 0.49 -33.71
C ASN A 177 -5.25 1.24 -32.81
N CYS A 178 -4.01 0.75 -32.74
CA CYS A 178 -2.83 1.59 -32.60
C CYS A 178 -1.78 1.06 -33.56
N SER A 179 -1.67 1.74 -34.70
CA SER A 179 -0.65 1.47 -35.71
C SER A 179 0.74 1.74 -35.15
N SER A 180 1.62 0.76 -35.35
CA SER A 180 3.08 0.83 -35.46
C SER A 180 3.89 1.47 -34.32
N ILE A 181 4.60 0.59 -33.60
CA ILE A 181 5.84 0.84 -32.87
C ILE A 181 6.95 1.17 -33.88
N VAL A 182 7.60 2.34 -33.76
CA VAL A 182 9.04 2.52 -34.04
C VAL A 182 9.58 3.68 -33.19
N GLY A 183 10.64 3.45 -32.41
CA GLY A 183 11.56 4.50 -31.96
C GLY A 183 11.43 5.01 -30.52
N VAL A 184 11.90 4.25 -29.51
CA VAL A 184 12.11 4.81 -28.15
C VAL A 184 13.56 4.58 -27.63
N ASP A 185 14.45 4.06 -28.45
CA ASP A 185 15.87 3.88 -28.07
C ASP A 185 16.72 5.16 -28.26
N ALA A 186 16.21 6.15 -29.01
CA ALA A 186 16.92 7.41 -29.26
C ALA A 186 16.90 8.37 -28.05
N VAL A 187 15.87 8.32 -27.19
CA VAL A 187 15.70 9.27 -26.07
C VAL A 187 16.70 8.98 -24.94
N VAL A 188 17.05 7.70 -24.72
CA VAL A 188 18.07 7.31 -23.74
C VAL A 188 19.48 7.63 -24.26
N SER A 189 19.74 7.43 -25.56
CA SER A 189 21.02 7.77 -26.18
C SER A 189 21.29 9.28 -26.22
N TYR A 190 20.28 10.10 -26.51
CA TYR A 190 20.46 11.57 -26.60
C TYR A 190 20.78 12.22 -25.25
N TRP A 191 20.23 11.72 -24.14
CA TRP A 191 20.57 12.19 -22.80
C TRP A 191 21.93 11.69 -22.31
N ALA A 192 22.31 10.45 -22.64
CA ALA A 192 23.67 9.96 -22.37
C ALA A 192 24.73 10.77 -23.16
N TYR A 193 24.45 11.12 -24.42
CA TYR A 193 25.36 11.92 -25.26
C TYR A 193 25.49 13.38 -24.80
N LYS A 194 24.41 14.02 -24.37
CA LYS A 194 24.40 15.44 -23.99
C LYS A 194 24.97 15.70 -22.59
N CYS A 195 24.84 14.74 -21.66
CA CYS A 195 25.51 14.80 -20.35
C CYS A 195 27.01 14.47 -20.42
N ILE A 196 27.48 13.70 -21.41
CA ILE A 196 28.90 13.36 -21.58
C ILE A 196 29.67 14.44 -22.38
N ASN A 197 29.04 15.08 -23.38
CA ASN A 197 29.70 16.07 -24.24
C ASN A 197 29.38 17.54 -23.89
N GLY A 198 28.68 17.79 -22.78
CA GLY A 198 28.37 19.13 -22.27
C GLY A 198 29.34 19.65 -21.20
N ALA A 199 30.61 19.22 -21.28
CA ALA A 199 31.71 19.73 -20.47
C ALA A 199 32.87 20.09 -21.39
N ILE A 200 32.70 21.20 -22.12
CA ILE A 200 33.64 22.30 -22.45
C ILE A 200 32.85 23.33 -23.27
#